data_AF-A1CCJ2-F1
#
_entry.id   AF-A1CCJ2-F1
#
_cell.length_a   1.000
_cell.length_b   1.000
_cell.length_c   1.000
_cell.angle_alpha   90.00
_cell.angle_beta   90.00
_cell.angle_gamma   90.00
#
_symmetry.space_group_name_H-M   'P 1'
#
loop_
_entity.id
_entity.type
_entity.pdbx_description
1 polymer ?
#
loop_
_entity_poly.entity_id
_entity_poly.type
_entity_poly.pdbx_seq_one_letter_code
_entity_poly.pdbx_strand_id
1 'polypeptide(L)'
;MDFLDSIQNRFENSKSSDNEKNGIIEDLIARLQSVENELESHKSKAMDHITMVRDHYLEKISEKEAELTGHQHEILSFVSLLIDADCMNFDDKLVKKGYEGGHEAVRLLKTSTLQYMRMEKPKIPSRVDVRIRVYANVAGLSKAYREAAIISNPADFMSFVQGFNMEDGLCDFVDAGTGKECADTKLKAVFEQDVTDVHCCHILFGGSGDNGYARLLSPHVDSPKITLLEGTPFERELRGIAEKLGSTVFQGIFRTSKLSPQTAPSSSTAPGRPVPDYAAAVRTGSERPETSNPTTSLANGGQSEVKLRILRNAQGQRIDPKLSVPQQVVNQIKGRKLCNEYHILGTCDYGDFCSHSHGPRKTGLELLALKQLARTRACWSGSFCENEYCIYGHCCPWPECKGQSCKFDSSLHGIDQKIVEVVVVK
;
A
#
# COMPACT_ATOMS: atom_id res chain seq x y z
N MET A 1 57.29 -70.14 82.41
CA MET A 1 56.41 -70.61 81.32
C MET A 1 55.21 -69.69 81.14
N ASP A 2 54.64 -69.11 82.20
CA ASP A 2 53.43 -68.24 82.15
C ASP A 2 53.47 -66.94 81.32
N PHE A 3 54.62 -66.27 81.19
CA PHE A 3 54.65 -64.95 80.52
C PHE A 3 54.48 -65.04 78.99
N LEU A 4 55.08 -66.06 78.36
CA LEU A 4 54.99 -66.25 76.91
C LEU A 4 53.57 -66.67 76.49
N ASP A 5 52.92 -67.55 77.26
CA ASP A 5 51.52 -67.94 77.02
C ASP A 5 50.54 -66.75 77.18
N SER A 6 50.80 -65.86 78.13
CA SER A 6 50.00 -64.63 78.30
C SER A 6 50.12 -63.68 77.11
N ILE A 7 51.34 -63.46 76.59
CA ILE A 7 51.59 -62.63 75.40
C ILE A 7 50.96 -63.28 74.15
N GLN A 8 51.09 -64.61 74.00
CA GLN A 8 50.50 -65.38 72.90
C GLN A 8 48.96 -65.23 72.88
N ASN A 9 48.30 -65.41 74.03
CA ASN A 9 46.84 -65.24 74.15
C ASN A 9 46.39 -63.80 73.84
N ARG A 10 47.14 -62.78 74.28
CA ARG A 10 46.82 -61.38 73.95
C ARG A 10 46.96 -61.11 72.45
N PHE A 11 47.95 -61.69 71.80
CA PHE A 11 48.15 -61.59 70.36
C PHE A 11 47.01 -62.29 69.57
N GLU A 12 46.63 -63.51 69.97
CA GLU A 12 45.48 -64.25 69.41
C GLU A 12 44.18 -63.44 69.52
N ASN A 13 43.89 -62.88 70.70
CA ASN A 13 42.71 -62.04 70.92
C ASN A 13 42.73 -60.75 70.08
N SER A 14 43.88 -60.08 69.96
CA SER A 14 44.03 -58.91 69.08
C SER A 14 43.78 -59.27 67.63
N LYS A 15 44.34 -60.40 67.17
CA LYS A 15 44.15 -60.91 65.81
C LYS A 15 42.68 -61.25 65.53
N SER A 16 42.00 -61.87 66.49
CA SER A 16 40.55 -62.14 66.39
C SER A 16 39.74 -60.85 66.28
N SER A 17 40.04 -59.85 67.12
CA SER A 17 39.36 -58.55 67.07
C SER A 17 39.61 -57.80 65.75
N ASP A 18 40.83 -57.87 65.21
CA ASP A 18 41.16 -57.24 63.94
C ASP A 18 40.49 -57.95 62.75
N ASN A 19 40.34 -59.28 62.81
CA ASN A 19 39.55 -60.02 61.83
C ASN A 19 38.06 -59.63 61.87
N GLU A 20 37.46 -59.47 63.05
CA GLU A 20 36.07 -58.97 63.17
C GLU A 20 35.91 -57.57 62.59
N LYS A 21 36.84 -56.64 62.90
CA LYS A 21 36.83 -55.30 62.32
C LYS A 21 36.96 -55.33 60.80
N ASN A 22 37.86 -56.16 60.28
CA ASN A 22 38.04 -56.31 58.83
C ASN A 22 36.76 -56.86 58.18
N GLY A 23 36.08 -57.82 58.81
CA GLY A 23 34.77 -58.30 58.33
C GLY A 23 33.72 -57.20 58.26
N ILE A 24 33.64 -56.35 59.30
CA ILE A 24 32.72 -55.19 59.29
C ILE A 24 33.09 -54.20 58.18
N ILE A 25 34.38 -53.95 57.94
CA ILE A 25 34.85 -53.05 56.87
C ILE A 25 34.50 -53.64 55.49
N GLU A 26 34.70 -54.93 55.27
CA GLU A 26 34.34 -55.63 54.04
C GLU A 26 32.82 -55.55 53.79
N ASP A 27 32.00 -55.80 54.81
CA ASP A 27 30.54 -55.66 54.72
C ASP A 27 30.10 -54.22 54.39
N LEU A 28 30.75 -53.22 55.00
CA LEU A 28 30.49 -51.81 54.71
C LEU A 28 30.87 -51.44 53.27
N ILE A 29 32.01 -51.91 52.77
CA ILE A 29 32.45 -51.70 51.40
C ILE A 29 31.45 -52.34 50.43
N ALA A 30 31.05 -53.59 50.69
CA ALA A 30 30.06 -54.29 49.87
C ALA A 30 28.71 -53.54 49.87
N ARG A 31 28.29 -53.00 51.02
CA ARG A 31 27.07 -52.20 51.11
C ARG A 31 27.17 -50.88 50.37
N LEU A 32 28.29 -50.17 50.46
CA LEU A 32 28.54 -48.93 49.72
C LEU A 32 28.48 -49.18 48.21
N GLN A 33 29.15 -50.22 47.72
CA GLN A 33 29.10 -50.61 46.31
C GLN A 33 27.66 -50.94 45.85
N SER A 34 26.90 -51.67 46.67
CA SER A 34 25.49 -51.96 46.38
C SER A 34 24.65 -50.69 46.26
N VAL A 35 24.80 -49.75 47.20
CA VAL A 35 24.05 -48.49 47.20
C VAL A 35 24.46 -47.59 46.04
N GLU A 36 25.75 -47.52 45.70
CA GLU A 36 26.23 -46.77 44.53
C GLU A 36 25.64 -47.31 43.22
N ASN A 37 25.61 -48.64 43.06
CA ASN A 37 25.00 -49.29 41.89
C ASN A 37 23.48 -49.04 41.81
N GLU A 38 22.77 -49.10 42.94
CA GLU A 38 21.34 -48.77 43.01
C GLU A 38 21.09 -47.30 42.66
N LEU A 39 21.89 -46.38 43.20
CA LEU A 39 21.79 -44.96 42.92
C LEU A 39 22.00 -44.67 41.43
N GLU A 40 22.99 -45.29 40.80
CA GLU A 40 23.25 -45.11 39.36
C GLU A 40 22.11 -45.69 38.52
N SER A 41 21.58 -46.86 38.89
CA SER A 41 20.38 -47.44 38.25
C SER A 41 19.17 -46.51 38.35
N HIS A 42 18.93 -45.93 39.52
CA HIS A 42 17.83 -44.99 39.73
C HIS A 42 18.01 -43.67 38.97
N LYS A 43 19.24 -43.14 38.90
CA LYS A 43 19.56 -41.95 38.09
C LYS A 43 19.32 -42.20 36.61
N SER A 44 19.76 -43.34 36.07
CA SER A 44 19.51 -43.72 34.67
C SER A 44 18.01 -43.79 34.39
N LYS A 45 17.24 -44.50 35.23
CA LYS A 45 15.78 -44.60 35.08
C LYS A 45 15.09 -43.23 35.16
N ALA A 46 15.54 -42.34 36.04
CA ALA A 46 15.01 -41.00 36.14
C ALA A 46 15.32 -40.16 34.88
N MET A 47 16.52 -40.29 34.31
CA MET A 47 16.90 -39.61 33.07
C MET A 47 16.09 -40.14 31.87
N ASP A 48 15.90 -41.45 31.78
CA ASP A 48 15.09 -42.08 30.74
C ASP A 48 13.63 -41.61 30.84
N HIS A 49 13.08 -41.53 32.06
CA HIS A 49 11.74 -41.01 32.29
C HIS A 49 11.61 -39.53 31.93
N ILE A 50 12.60 -38.69 32.30
CA ILE A 50 12.63 -37.27 31.92
C ILE A 50 12.65 -37.12 30.40
N THR A 51 13.46 -37.92 29.72
CA THR A 51 13.59 -37.90 28.24
C THR A 51 12.27 -38.33 27.58
N MET A 52 11.68 -39.44 28.03
CA MET A 52 10.40 -39.93 27.53
C MET A 52 9.28 -38.90 27.72
N VAL A 53 9.20 -38.29 28.91
CA VAL A 53 8.20 -37.26 29.19
C VAL A 53 8.42 -36.04 28.30
N ARG A 54 9.67 -35.57 28.17
CA ARG A 54 10.02 -34.44 27.30
C ARG A 54 9.61 -34.72 25.85
N ASP A 55 9.96 -35.88 25.31
CA ASP A 55 9.68 -36.24 23.93
C ASP A 55 8.17 -36.36 23.67
N HIS A 56 7.41 -36.93 24.62
CA HIS A 56 5.94 -36.95 24.57
C HIS A 56 5.32 -35.55 24.55
N TYR A 57 5.85 -34.62 25.36
CA TYR A 57 5.37 -33.24 25.35
C TYR A 57 5.74 -32.50 24.06
N LEU A 58 6.94 -32.71 23.52
CA LEU A 58 7.36 -32.10 22.25
C LEU A 58 6.50 -32.58 21.08
N GLU A 59 6.17 -33.87 21.02
CA GLU A 59 5.25 -34.44 20.04
C GLU A 59 3.87 -33.80 20.14
N LYS A 60 3.30 -33.72 21.36
CA LYS A 60 2.00 -33.06 21.59
C LYS A 60 1.99 -31.57 21.23
N ILE A 61 3.08 -30.86 21.51
CA ILE A 61 3.21 -29.45 21.12
C ILE A 61 3.20 -29.34 19.60
N SER A 62 4.00 -30.16 18.91
CA SER A 62 4.05 -30.17 17.44
C SER A 62 2.70 -30.50 16.81
N GLU A 63 1.95 -31.47 17.35
CA GLU A 63 0.61 -31.81 16.90
C GLU A 63 -0.35 -30.62 17.06
N LYS A 64 -0.32 -29.97 18.22
CA LYS A 64 -1.19 -28.83 18.50
C LYS A 64 -0.83 -27.61 17.65
N GLU A 65 0.45 -27.35 17.42
CA GLU A 65 0.91 -26.29 16.51
C GLU A 65 0.46 -26.55 15.07
N ALA A 66 0.54 -27.80 14.60
CA ALA A 66 0.04 -28.18 13.28
C ALA A 66 -1.48 -28.01 13.17
N GLU A 67 -2.25 -28.40 14.20
CA GLU A 67 -3.70 -28.23 14.26
C GLU A 67 -4.09 -26.74 14.25
N LEU A 68 -3.43 -25.92 15.08
CA LEU A 68 -3.62 -24.47 15.14
C LEU A 68 -3.31 -23.80 13.80
N THR A 69 -2.20 -24.17 13.18
CA THR A 69 -1.78 -23.62 11.88
C THR A 69 -2.76 -24.02 10.78
N GLY A 70 -3.22 -25.28 10.77
CA GLY A 70 -4.24 -25.76 9.84
C GLY A 70 -5.55 -24.99 9.98
N HIS A 71 -6.02 -24.78 11.21
CA HIS A 71 -7.24 -24.04 11.48
C HIS A 71 -7.14 -22.55 11.10
N GLN A 72 -6.00 -21.91 11.40
CA GLN A 72 -5.75 -20.53 10.97
C GLN A 72 -5.73 -20.41 9.45
N HIS A 73 -5.07 -21.35 8.76
CA HIS A 73 -5.04 -21.39 7.32
C HIS A 73 -6.46 -21.52 6.75
N GLU A 74 -7.30 -22.40 7.27
CA GLU A 74 -8.69 -22.55 6.84
C GLU A 74 -9.54 -21.28 7.05
N ILE A 75 -9.42 -20.62 8.21
CA ILE A 75 -10.23 -19.44 8.53
C ILE A 75 -9.80 -18.21 7.72
N LEU A 76 -8.50 -18.03 7.51
CA LEU A 76 -7.95 -16.84 6.86
C LEU A 76 -7.80 -17.01 5.34
N SER A 77 -8.10 -18.20 4.82
CA SER A 77 -8.00 -18.52 3.40
C SER A 77 -8.89 -17.63 2.54
N PHE A 78 -8.32 -17.08 1.47
CA PHE A 78 -9.07 -16.28 0.50
C PHE A 78 -8.62 -16.51 -0.94
N VAL A 79 -9.51 -16.22 -1.88
CA VAL A 79 -9.23 -16.12 -3.32
C VAL A 79 -9.13 -14.63 -3.68
N SER A 80 -8.03 -14.26 -4.34
CA SER A 80 -7.81 -12.90 -4.79
C SER A 80 -8.28 -12.72 -6.23
N LEU A 81 -9.12 -11.73 -6.47
CA LEU A 81 -9.55 -11.32 -7.81
C LEU A 81 -8.99 -9.93 -8.08
N LEU A 82 -7.95 -9.87 -8.93
CA LEU A 82 -7.22 -8.65 -9.25
C LEU A 82 -7.57 -8.22 -10.67
N ILE A 83 -8.16 -7.04 -10.84
CA ILE A 83 -8.68 -6.58 -12.13
C ILE A 83 -8.11 -5.21 -12.47
N ASP A 84 -7.56 -5.09 -13.67
CA ASP A 84 -7.28 -3.84 -14.34
C ASP A 84 -8.49 -3.46 -15.20
N ALA A 85 -9.27 -2.50 -14.71
CA ALA A 85 -10.47 -2.03 -15.39
C ALA A 85 -10.18 -1.00 -16.50
N ASP A 86 -8.94 -0.51 -16.65
CA ASP A 86 -8.55 0.32 -17.80
C ASP A 86 -8.45 -0.54 -19.07
N CYS A 87 -7.87 -1.75 -18.97
CA CYS A 87 -7.76 -2.68 -20.09
C CYS A 87 -8.87 -3.75 -20.15
N MET A 88 -9.63 -3.94 -19.08
CA MET A 88 -10.72 -4.92 -18.98
C MET A 88 -12.03 -4.28 -18.48
N ASN A 89 -12.70 -3.54 -19.37
CA ASN A 89 -13.85 -2.70 -19.01
C ASN A 89 -15.10 -3.54 -18.67
N PHE A 90 -15.91 -3.10 -17.70
CA PHE A 90 -17.20 -3.71 -17.33
C PHE A 90 -18.26 -3.59 -18.42
N ASP A 91 -19.18 -4.56 -18.46
CA ASP A 91 -20.31 -4.62 -19.39
C ASP A 91 -21.21 -3.37 -19.30
N ASP A 92 -21.68 -2.92 -20.46
CA ASP A 92 -22.49 -1.71 -20.61
C ASP A 92 -23.75 -1.73 -19.76
N LYS A 93 -24.38 -2.91 -19.61
CA LYS A 93 -25.61 -3.06 -18.84
C LYS A 93 -25.38 -2.82 -17.36
N LEU A 94 -24.22 -3.20 -16.84
CA LEU A 94 -23.85 -2.95 -15.45
C LEU A 94 -23.53 -1.47 -15.27
N VAL A 95 -22.68 -0.89 -16.12
CA VAL A 95 -22.28 0.51 -15.99
C VAL A 95 -23.47 1.48 -16.14
N LYS A 96 -24.41 1.19 -17.06
CA LYS A 96 -25.64 1.99 -17.25
C LYS A 96 -26.57 2.01 -16.04
N LYS A 97 -26.53 0.99 -15.18
CA LYS A 97 -27.34 0.95 -13.95
C LYS A 97 -26.76 1.81 -12.83
N GLY A 98 -25.59 2.44 -13.03
CA GLY A 98 -24.95 3.28 -12.03
C GLY A 98 -24.76 2.51 -10.73
N TYR A 99 -25.28 3.06 -9.63
CA TYR A 99 -25.18 2.50 -8.28
C TYR A 99 -25.57 1.01 -8.18
N GLU A 100 -26.76 0.65 -8.65
CA GLU A 100 -27.22 -0.77 -8.62
C GLU A 100 -26.36 -1.68 -9.48
N GLY A 101 -25.80 -1.15 -10.56
CA GLY A 101 -24.88 -1.89 -11.43
C GLY A 101 -23.56 -2.24 -10.74
N GLY A 102 -23.06 -1.36 -9.87
CA GLY A 102 -21.89 -1.62 -9.05
C GLY A 102 -22.12 -2.77 -8.07
N HIS A 103 -23.27 -2.76 -7.38
CA HIS A 103 -23.70 -3.85 -6.50
C HIS A 103 -23.82 -5.18 -7.26
N GLU A 104 -24.50 -5.16 -8.41
CA GLU A 104 -24.68 -6.34 -9.24
C GLU A 104 -23.34 -6.89 -9.77
N ALA A 105 -22.41 -6.03 -10.15
CA ALA A 105 -21.08 -6.44 -10.63
C ALA A 105 -20.31 -7.23 -9.56
N VAL A 106 -20.30 -6.77 -8.31
CA VAL A 106 -19.65 -7.49 -7.20
C VAL A 106 -20.31 -8.84 -6.94
N ARG A 107 -21.66 -8.90 -6.90
CA ARG A 107 -22.40 -10.17 -6.72
C ARG A 107 -22.05 -11.18 -7.80
N LEU A 108 -22.00 -10.73 -9.06
CA LEU A 108 -21.64 -11.58 -10.20
C LEU A 108 -20.19 -12.05 -10.09
N LEU A 109 -19.24 -11.15 -9.79
CA LEU A 109 -17.82 -11.50 -9.63
C LEU A 109 -17.63 -12.54 -8.51
N LYS A 110 -18.25 -12.35 -7.34
CA LYS A 110 -18.17 -13.30 -6.22
C LYS A 110 -18.79 -14.65 -6.60
N THR A 111 -19.98 -14.64 -7.18
CA THR A 111 -20.70 -15.87 -7.55
C THR A 111 -19.94 -16.67 -8.62
N SER A 112 -19.48 -16.00 -9.68
CA SER A 112 -18.70 -16.64 -10.75
C SER A 112 -17.36 -17.15 -10.25
N THR A 113 -16.69 -16.42 -9.37
CA THR A 113 -15.44 -16.85 -8.74
C THR A 113 -15.65 -18.12 -7.92
N LEU A 114 -16.61 -18.13 -6.99
CA LEU A 114 -16.89 -19.30 -6.15
C LEU A 114 -17.33 -20.52 -6.97
N GLN A 115 -18.13 -20.30 -8.02
CA GLN A 115 -18.51 -21.37 -8.95
C GLN A 115 -17.29 -21.94 -9.68
N TYR A 116 -16.42 -21.09 -10.21
CA TYR A 116 -15.20 -21.52 -10.88
C TYR A 116 -14.25 -22.28 -9.93
N MET A 117 -14.04 -21.79 -8.71
CA MET A 117 -13.23 -22.47 -7.70
C MET A 117 -13.76 -23.87 -7.39
N ARG A 118 -15.09 -24.01 -7.21
CA ARG A 118 -15.72 -25.31 -6.93
C ARG A 118 -15.55 -26.32 -8.06
N MET A 119 -15.61 -25.87 -9.31
CA MET A 119 -15.57 -26.75 -10.48
C MET A 119 -14.14 -27.12 -10.89
N GLU A 120 -13.25 -26.13 -10.93
CA GLU A 120 -11.93 -26.27 -11.54
C GLU A 120 -10.78 -26.38 -10.53
N LYS A 121 -11.03 -26.01 -9.26
CA LYS A 121 -10.03 -25.96 -8.19
C LYS A 121 -10.49 -26.69 -6.91
N PRO A 122 -10.77 -28.00 -6.97
CA PRO A 122 -11.37 -28.76 -5.86
C PRO A 122 -10.50 -28.87 -4.59
N LYS A 123 -9.22 -28.50 -4.66
CA LYS A 123 -8.32 -28.43 -3.51
C LYS A 123 -8.56 -27.19 -2.63
N ILE A 124 -9.27 -26.19 -3.15
CA ILE A 124 -9.59 -24.97 -2.41
C ILE A 124 -10.81 -25.25 -1.52
N PRO A 125 -10.81 -24.82 -0.25
CA PRO A 125 -11.94 -25.00 0.65
C PRO A 125 -13.26 -24.49 0.08
N SER A 126 -14.35 -25.23 0.31
CA SER A 126 -15.70 -24.86 -0.18
C SER A 126 -16.24 -23.55 0.39
N ARG A 127 -15.72 -23.11 1.55
CA ARG A 127 -16.06 -21.84 2.21
C ARG A 127 -14.81 -20.98 2.28
N VAL A 128 -14.47 -20.37 1.15
CA VAL A 128 -13.33 -19.47 1.00
C VAL A 128 -13.85 -18.05 0.77
N ASP A 129 -13.21 -17.06 1.38
CA ASP A 129 -13.54 -15.66 1.13
C ASP A 129 -13.03 -15.22 -0.24
N VAL A 130 -13.73 -14.29 -0.88
CA VAL A 130 -13.33 -13.71 -2.17
C VAL A 130 -13.02 -12.25 -1.95
N ARG A 131 -11.75 -11.88 -2.13
CA ARG A 131 -11.28 -10.50 -2.08
C ARG A 131 -11.16 -9.95 -3.49
N ILE A 132 -11.87 -8.87 -3.79
CA ILE A 132 -11.94 -8.29 -5.13
C ILE A 132 -11.28 -6.93 -5.12
N ARG A 133 -10.27 -6.73 -5.98
CA ARG A 133 -9.59 -5.45 -6.13
C ARG A 133 -9.55 -5.06 -7.59
N VAL A 134 -10.23 -3.96 -7.89
CA VAL A 134 -10.30 -3.36 -9.22
C VAL A 134 -9.52 -2.06 -9.20
N TYR A 135 -8.62 -1.88 -10.16
CA TYR A 135 -7.85 -0.64 -10.33
C TYR A 135 -8.14 -0.04 -11.69
N ALA A 136 -8.37 1.27 -11.73
CA ALA A 136 -8.49 2.03 -12.97
C ALA A 136 -8.16 3.50 -12.73
N ASN A 137 -7.85 4.21 -13.81
CA ASN A 137 -8.04 5.65 -13.87
C ASN A 137 -9.55 5.96 -13.97
N VAL A 138 -10.21 6.16 -12.84
CA VAL A 138 -11.68 6.31 -12.78
C VAL A 138 -12.17 7.49 -13.63
N ALA A 139 -11.44 8.61 -13.62
CA ALA A 139 -11.78 9.78 -14.42
C ALA A 139 -11.65 9.50 -15.94
N GLY A 140 -10.55 8.85 -16.34
CA GLY A 140 -10.31 8.45 -17.72
C GLY A 140 -11.34 7.43 -18.22
N LEU A 141 -11.65 6.43 -17.41
CA LEU A 141 -12.62 5.38 -17.73
C LEU A 141 -14.04 5.93 -17.81
N SER A 142 -14.45 6.83 -16.90
CA SER A 142 -15.74 7.55 -16.97
C SER A 142 -15.86 8.34 -18.28
N LYS A 143 -14.79 9.04 -18.69
CA LYS A 143 -14.74 9.74 -19.97
C LYS A 143 -14.88 8.77 -21.16
N ALA A 144 -14.17 7.63 -21.13
CA ALA A 144 -14.24 6.62 -22.19
C ALA A 144 -15.65 6.03 -22.35
N TYR A 145 -16.33 5.72 -21.24
CA TYR A 145 -17.73 5.25 -21.28
C TYR A 145 -18.69 6.31 -21.83
N ARG A 146 -18.45 7.59 -21.57
CA ARG A 146 -19.24 8.69 -22.13
C ARG A 146 -19.01 8.85 -23.64
N GLU A 147 -17.76 8.82 -24.08
CA GLU A 147 -17.41 8.93 -25.50
C GLU A 147 -17.93 7.74 -26.32
N ALA A 148 -18.04 6.57 -25.70
CA ALA A 148 -18.69 5.39 -26.27
C ALA A 148 -20.23 5.45 -26.22
N ALA A 149 -20.84 6.55 -25.76
CA ALA A 149 -22.28 6.74 -25.58
C ALA A 149 -22.96 5.68 -24.69
N ILE A 150 -22.22 5.11 -23.73
CA ILE A 150 -22.74 4.13 -22.77
C ILE A 150 -23.39 4.84 -21.61
N ILE A 151 -22.74 5.89 -21.09
CA ILE A 151 -23.29 6.78 -20.07
C ILE A 151 -23.42 8.19 -20.63
N SER A 152 -24.40 8.94 -20.14
CA SER A 152 -24.59 10.34 -20.53
C SER A 152 -23.89 11.30 -19.56
N ASN A 153 -23.96 10.98 -18.26
CA ASN A 153 -23.37 11.80 -17.20
C ASN A 153 -22.17 11.07 -16.60
N PRO A 154 -20.97 11.69 -16.53
CA PRO A 154 -19.82 11.10 -15.85
C PRO A 154 -20.10 10.67 -14.38
N ALA A 155 -21.08 11.30 -13.72
CA ALA A 155 -21.52 10.93 -12.39
C ALA A 155 -22.16 9.53 -12.30
N ASP A 156 -22.66 8.98 -13.42
CA ASP A 156 -23.24 7.64 -13.46
C ASP A 156 -22.16 6.58 -13.20
N PHE A 157 -20.96 6.77 -13.77
CA PHE A 157 -19.82 5.89 -13.49
C PHE A 157 -19.33 6.02 -12.03
N MET A 158 -19.34 7.23 -11.48
CA MET A 158 -19.01 7.41 -10.05
C MET A 158 -20.02 6.71 -9.15
N SER A 159 -21.30 6.72 -9.53
CA SER A 159 -22.35 5.98 -8.82
C SER A 159 -22.10 4.47 -8.92
N PHE A 160 -21.69 3.97 -10.08
CA PHE A 160 -21.27 2.57 -10.25
C PHE A 160 -20.11 2.19 -9.33
N VAL A 161 -19.05 3.01 -9.26
CA VAL A 161 -17.92 2.79 -8.36
C VAL A 161 -18.36 2.81 -6.89
N GLN A 162 -19.27 3.70 -6.51
CA GLN A 162 -19.83 3.74 -5.15
C GLN A 162 -20.61 2.47 -4.80
N GLY A 163 -21.52 2.04 -5.68
CA GLY A 163 -22.28 0.81 -5.46
C GLY A 163 -21.38 -0.42 -5.40
N PHE A 164 -20.32 -0.47 -6.21
CA PHE A 164 -19.31 -1.51 -6.15
C PHE A 164 -18.66 -1.56 -4.76
N ASN A 165 -18.15 -0.43 -4.27
CA ASN A 165 -17.46 -0.34 -2.97
C ASN A 165 -18.37 -0.59 -1.76
N MET A 166 -19.69 -0.51 -1.92
CA MET A 166 -20.65 -0.68 -0.82
C MET A 166 -21.29 -2.07 -0.76
N GLU A 167 -21.09 -2.94 -1.75
CA GLU A 167 -21.73 -4.26 -1.77
C GLU A 167 -21.12 -5.23 -0.75
N ASP A 168 -19.81 -5.24 -0.59
CA ASP A 168 -19.12 -6.23 0.24
C ASP A 168 -17.87 -5.65 0.92
N GLY A 169 -17.59 -6.08 2.15
CA GLY A 169 -16.44 -5.57 2.91
C GLY A 169 -15.08 -5.96 2.35
N LEU A 170 -15.02 -6.92 1.41
CA LEU A 170 -13.78 -7.39 0.79
C LEU A 170 -13.66 -6.98 -0.70
N CYS A 171 -14.47 -6.02 -1.17
CA CYS A 171 -14.36 -5.50 -2.53
C CYS A 171 -13.97 -4.02 -2.57
N ASP A 172 -12.98 -3.71 -3.39
CA ASP A 172 -12.47 -2.36 -3.59
C ASP A 172 -12.36 -2.06 -5.09
N PHE A 173 -13.00 -0.98 -5.53
CA PHE A 173 -12.76 -0.28 -6.78
C PHE A 173 -11.97 0.98 -6.47
N VAL A 174 -10.68 0.93 -6.79
CA VAL A 174 -9.70 1.94 -6.42
C VAL A 174 -9.39 2.81 -7.62
N ASP A 175 -9.55 4.13 -7.45
CA ASP A 175 -8.97 5.09 -8.38
C ASP A 175 -7.45 5.07 -8.24
N ALA A 176 -6.78 4.61 -9.30
CA ALA A 176 -5.34 4.55 -9.37
C ALA A 176 -4.71 5.92 -9.72
N GLY A 177 -5.53 6.88 -10.16
CA GLY A 177 -5.10 8.19 -10.63
C GLY A 177 -4.96 8.24 -12.16
N THR A 178 -4.63 9.43 -12.68
CA THR A 178 -4.64 9.72 -14.12
C THR A 178 -3.32 9.47 -14.84
N GLY A 179 -2.29 9.02 -14.12
CA GLY A 179 -0.98 8.72 -14.70
C GLY A 179 -1.01 7.45 -15.54
N LYS A 180 -0.09 7.36 -16.50
CA LYS A 180 0.12 6.14 -17.28
C LYS A 180 0.63 5.04 -16.34
N GLU A 181 0.11 3.82 -16.48
CA GLU A 181 0.54 2.63 -15.71
C GLU A 181 0.30 2.71 -14.19
N CYS A 182 -0.53 3.66 -13.71
CA CYS A 182 -0.86 3.76 -12.29
C CYS A 182 -1.67 2.55 -11.80
N ALA A 183 -2.63 2.08 -12.59
CA ALA A 183 -3.38 0.86 -12.30
C ALA A 183 -2.44 -0.35 -12.26
N ASP A 184 -1.58 -0.49 -13.27
CA ASP A 184 -0.60 -1.57 -13.38
C ASP A 184 0.33 -1.62 -12.18
N THR A 185 0.83 -0.47 -11.73
CA THR A 185 1.76 -0.38 -10.60
C THR A 185 1.12 -0.92 -9.32
N LYS A 186 -0.13 -0.55 -9.04
CA LYS A 186 -0.87 -1.07 -7.89
C LYS A 186 -1.17 -2.56 -8.03
N LEU A 187 -1.63 -2.96 -9.21
CA LEU A 187 -2.03 -4.33 -9.48
C LEU A 187 -0.83 -5.29 -9.43
N LYS A 188 0.35 -4.88 -9.93
CA LYS A 188 1.63 -5.58 -9.79
C LYS A 188 2.01 -5.78 -8.32
N ALA A 189 2.00 -4.72 -7.53
CA ALA A 189 2.37 -4.78 -6.11
C ALA A 189 1.45 -5.72 -5.31
N VAL A 190 0.15 -5.66 -5.55
CA VAL A 190 -0.81 -6.55 -4.89
C VAL A 190 -0.66 -8.00 -5.35
N PHE A 191 -0.40 -8.22 -6.65
CA PHE A 191 -0.13 -9.57 -7.15
C PHE A 191 1.11 -10.19 -6.49
N GLU A 192 2.21 -9.44 -6.35
CA GLU A 192 3.45 -9.91 -5.69
C GLU A 192 3.23 -10.27 -4.22
N GLN A 193 2.39 -9.50 -3.52
CA GLN A 193 1.97 -9.83 -2.17
C GLN A 193 1.11 -11.11 -2.15
N ASP A 194 0.11 -11.18 -3.01
CA ASP A 194 -0.88 -12.27 -2.98
C ASP A 194 -0.28 -13.61 -3.42
N VAL A 195 0.66 -13.60 -4.37
CA VAL A 195 1.30 -14.84 -4.83
C VAL A 195 2.15 -15.47 -3.73
N THR A 196 2.74 -14.65 -2.85
CA THR A 196 3.56 -15.10 -1.70
C THR A 196 2.77 -15.33 -0.42
N ASP A 197 1.57 -14.75 -0.29
CA ASP A 197 0.70 -14.94 0.88
C ASP A 197 0.21 -16.38 0.99
N VAL A 198 0.54 -17.05 2.10
CA VAL A 198 0.12 -18.43 2.37
C VAL A 198 -1.39 -18.57 2.56
N HIS A 199 -2.10 -17.51 2.92
CA HIS A 199 -3.56 -17.53 3.06
C HIS A 199 -4.28 -17.23 1.73
N CYS A 200 -3.57 -16.67 0.74
CA CYS A 200 -4.12 -16.57 -0.59
C CYS A 200 -4.05 -17.95 -1.25
N CYS A 201 -5.19 -18.60 -1.41
CA CYS A 201 -5.25 -19.94 -2.00
C CYS A 201 -5.17 -19.91 -3.53
N HIS A 202 -5.69 -18.85 -4.15
CA HIS A 202 -5.74 -18.70 -5.61
C HIS A 202 -5.89 -17.25 -6.04
N ILE A 203 -5.37 -16.92 -7.22
CA ILE A 203 -5.43 -15.61 -7.85
C ILE A 203 -6.11 -15.72 -9.21
N LEU A 204 -7.20 -15.00 -9.38
CA LEU A 204 -7.79 -14.71 -10.68
C LEU A 204 -7.29 -13.34 -11.13
N PHE A 205 -6.53 -13.30 -12.22
CA PHE A 205 -5.87 -12.10 -12.71
C PHE A 205 -6.54 -11.60 -14.00
N GLY A 206 -7.25 -10.49 -13.90
CA GLY A 206 -7.95 -9.81 -14.99
C GLY A 206 -7.16 -8.65 -15.55
N GLY A 207 -6.36 -8.90 -16.58
CA GLY A 207 -5.57 -7.88 -17.29
C GLY A 207 -5.41 -8.23 -18.77
N SER A 208 -6.42 -8.89 -19.36
CA SER A 208 -6.29 -9.56 -20.66
C SER A 208 -5.95 -8.63 -21.82
N GLY A 209 -6.31 -7.34 -21.68
CA GLY A 209 -6.13 -6.31 -22.72
C GLY A 209 -4.77 -5.61 -22.73
N ASP A 210 -3.80 -6.00 -21.89
CA ASP A 210 -2.50 -5.32 -21.77
C ASP A 210 -1.29 -6.28 -21.72
N ASN A 211 -0.41 -6.21 -22.75
CA ASN A 211 0.85 -6.97 -22.78
C ASN A 211 1.83 -6.57 -21.66
N GLY A 212 1.64 -5.42 -21.00
CA GLY A 212 2.46 -4.95 -19.89
C GLY A 212 2.56 -5.95 -18.73
N TYR A 213 1.58 -6.84 -18.60
CA TYR A 213 1.57 -7.89 -17.57
C TYR A 213 2.34 -9.16 -17.95
N ALA A 214 2.76 -9.34 -19.21
CA ALA A 214 3.46 -10.55 -19.63
C ALA A 214 4.76 -10.77 -18.82
N ARG A 215 5.52 -9.70 -18.56
CA ARG A 215 6.75 -9.76 -17.75
C ARG A 215 6.49 -10.09 -16.28
N LEU A 216 5.37 -9.62 -15.71
CA LEU A 216 4.95 -9.93 -14.34
C LEU A 216 4.59 -11.42 -14.20
N LEU A 217 3.85 -11.96 -15.18
CA LEU A 217 3.27 -13.29 -15.11
C LEU A 217 4.24 -14.39 -15.59
N SER A 218 5.21 -14.06 -16.46
CA SER A 218 6.16 -15.02 -17.04
C SER A 218 6.92 -15.87 -16.00
N PRO A 219 7.41 -15.32 -14.86
CA PRO A 219 8.06 -16.11 -13.83
C PRO A 219 7.15 -17.12 -13.13
N HIS A 220 5.83 -16.98 -13.28
CA HIS A 220 4.84 -17.78 -12.55
C HIS A 220 4.04 -18.74 -13.43
N VAL A 221 4.43 -18.97 -14.69
CA VAL A 221 3.66 -19.76 -15.68
C VAL A 221 3.34 -21.20 -15.26
N ASP A 222 4.11 -21.77 -14.34
CA ASP A 222 3.91 -23.13 -13.82
C ASP A 222 3.16 -23.15 -12.47
N SER A 223 2.73 -21.98 -11.98
CA SER A 223 2.07 -21.85 -10.68
C SER A 223 0.61 -22.34 -10.74
N PRO A 224 0.21 -23.31 -9.91
CA PRO A 224 -1.17 -23.78 -9.86
C PRO A 224 -2.11 -22.76 -9.21
N LYS A 225 -1.55 -21.73 -8.54
CA LYS A 225 -2.24 -20.69 -7.76
C LYS A 225 -2.79 -19.56 -8.62
N ILE A 226 -2.51 -19.53 -9.93
CA ILE A 226 -2.91 -18.42 -10.79
C ILE A 226 -3.81 -18.93 -11.92
N THR A 227 -4.80 -18.13 -12.29
CA THR A 227 -5.61 -18.32 -13.50
C THR A 227 -5.90 -16.96 -14.10
N LEU A 228 -5.80 -16.84 -15.42
CA LEU A 228 -6.09 -15.58 -16.09
C LEU A 228 -7.58 -15.42 -16.36
N LEU A 229 -8.11 -14.24 -16.08
CA LEU A 229 -9.49 -13.88 -16.37
C LEU A 229 -9.52 -13.07 -17.67
N GLU A 230 -10.30 -13.56 -18.63
CA GLU A 230 -10.44 -12.94 -19.94
C GLU A 230 -11.73 -12.11 -20.01
N GLY A 231 -11.57 -10.82 -20.30
CA GLY A 231 -12.66 -9.92 -20.70
C GLY A 231 -12.62 -9.69 -22.21
N THR A 232 -11.66 -8.87 -22.65
CA THR A 232 -11.29 -8.77 -24.07
C THR A 232 -10.31 -9.89 -24.44
N PRO A 233 -10.23 -10.34 -25.71
CA PRO A 233 -9.29 -11.36 -26.12
C PRO A 233 -7.86 -11.04 -25.70
N PHE A 234 -7.15 -12.04 -25.17
CA PHE A 234 -5.77 -11.85 -24.74
C PHE A 234 -4.90 -11.23 -25.82
N GLU A 235 -4.16 -10.19 -25.42
CA GLU A 235 -3.09 -9.62 -26.21
C GLU A 235 -1.99 -10.66 -26.52
N ARG A 236 -1.24 -10.43 -27.61
CA ARG A 236 -0.38 -11.45 -28.22
C ARG A 236 0.61 -12.10 -27.24
N GLU A 237 1.24 -11.33 -26.36
CA GLU A 237 2.23 -11.86 -25.41
C GLU A 237 1.59 -12.62 -24.25
N LEU A 238 0.35 -12.28 -23.90
CA LEU A 238 -0.40 -12.96 -22.84
C LEU A 238 -0.99 -14.30 -23.27
N ARG A 239 -1.26 -14.53 -24.56
CA ARG A 239 -1.87 -15.79 -25.04
C ARG A 239 -1.07 -17.03 -24.65
N GLY A 240 0.24 -17.03 -24.91
CA GLY A 240 1.10 -18.18 -24.55
C GLY A 240 1.24 -18.39 -23.04
N ILE A 241 1.04 -17.33 -22.25
CA ILE A 241 1.02 -17.41 -20.78
C ILE A 241 -0.33 -17.99 -20.31
N ALA A 242 -1.44 -17.56 -20.91
CA ALA A 242 -2.79 -18.07 -20.64
C ALA A 242 -2.91 -19.56 -20.91
N GLU A 243 -2.29 -20.08 -21.98
CA GLU A 243 -2.26 -21.52 -22.29
C GLU A 243 -1.61 -22.36 -21.18
N LYS A 244 -0.63 -21.80 -20.45
CA LYS A 244 0.08 -22.49 -19.36
C LYS A 244 -0.62 -22.35 -18.02
N LEU A 245 -1.02 -21.13 -17.66
CA LEU A 245 -1.70 -20.82 -16.40
C LEU A 245 -3.16 -21.27 -16.36
N GLY A 246 -3.74 -21.51 -17.54
CA GLY A 246 -5.19 -21.63 -17.73
C GLY A 246 -5.87 -20.26 -17.73
N SER A 247 -7.02 -20.21 -18.40
CA SER A 247 -7.86 -19.02 -18.45
C SER A 247 -9.33 -19.36 -18.22
N THR A 248 -10.11 -18.35 -17.83
CA THR A 248 -11.55 -18.44 -17.69
C THR A 248 -12.22 -17.12 -18.12
N VAL A 249 -13.50 -17.18 -18.46
CA VAL A 249 -14.32 -16.03 -18.88
C VAL A 249 -15.56 -15.96 -18.00
N PHE A 250 -15.82 -14.80 -17.41
CA PHE A 250 -17.07 -14.55 -16.68
C PHE A 250 -18.06 -13.80 -17.57
N GLN A 251 -19.11 -14.50 -17.97
CA GLN A 251 -20.11 -14.01 -18.91
C GLN A 251 -20.92 -12.86 -18.32
N GLY A 252 -21.10 -11.79 -19.09
CA GLY A 252 -21.96 -10.65 -18.72
C GLY A 252 -21.39 -9.71 -17.66
N ILE A 253 -20.12 -9.86 -17.28
CA ILE A 253 -19.44 -8.96 -16.33
C ILE A 253 -18.54 -7.96 -17.05
N PHE A 254 -17.72 -8.46 -17.99
CA PHE A 254 -16.77 -7.66 -18.75
C PHE A 254 -17.18 -7.57 -20.21
N ARG A 255 -16.79 -6.48 -20.86
CA ARG A 255 -16.90 -6.34 -22.30
C ARG A 255 -15.92 -7.29 -22.99
N THR A 256 -16.37 -7.88 -24.09
CA THR A 256 -15.53 -8.69 -24.99
C THR A 256 -14.80 -7.86 -26.05
N SER A 257 -15.03 -6.54 -26.07
CA SER A 257 -14.38 -5.59 -26.99
C SER A 257 -14.02 -4.29 -26.27
N LYS A 258 -12.92 -3.67 -26.71
CA LYS A 258 -12.46 -2.37 -26.19
C LYS A 258 -13.51 -1.28 -26.41
N LEU A 259 -13.55 -0.29 -25.53
CA LEU A 259 -14.39 0.89 -25.71
C LEU A 259 -13.93 1.66 -26.95
N SER A 260 -14.88 2.03 -27.81
CA SER A 260 -14.62 2.87 -28.99
C SER A 260 -15.52 4.11 -28.94
N PRO A 261 -14.99 5.31 -29.25
CA PRO A 261 -15.83 6.49 -29.34
C PRO A 261 -16.88 6.32 -30.43
N GLN A 262 -18.15 6.62 -30.12
CA GLN A 262 -19.15 6.77 -31.18
C GLN A 262 -18.89 8.10 -31.89
N THR A 263 -18.24 8.05 -33.05
CA THR A 263 -18.36 9.15 -34.01
C THR A 263 -19.81 9.20 -34.45
N ALA A 264 -20.53 10.25 -34.04
CA ALA A 264 -21.83 10.56 -34.63
C ALA A 264 -21.69 10.54 -36.16
N PRO A 265 -22.63 9.94 -36.91
CA PRO A 265 -22.62 10.08 -38.35
C PRO A 265 -22.74 11.57 -38.65
N SER A 266 -21.65 12.16 -39.14
CA SER A 266 -21.67 13.48 -39.74
C SER A 266 -22.73 13.44 -40.83
N SER A 267 -23.83 14.15 -40.62
CA SER A 267 -24.80 14.42 -41.66
C SER A 267 -24.05 15.04 -42.83
N SER A 268 -23.91 14.26 -43.89
CA SER A 268 -23.30 14.66 -45.16
C SER A 268 -24.13 15.79 -45.75
N THR A 269 -23.77 17.03 -45.44
CA THR A 269 -24.14 18.17 -46.28
C THR A 269 -23.11 18.21 -47.41
N ALA A 270 -23.60 18.03 -48.63
CA ALA A 270 -22.81 17.97 -49.86
C ALA A 270 -21.95 19.25 -50.06
N PRO A 271 -20.82 19.15 -50.80
CA PRO A 271 -19.92 20.27 -51.01
C PRO A 271 -20.49 21.24 -52.05
N GLY A 272 -20.78 22.48 -51.62
CA GLY A 272 -21.02 23.61 -52.51
C GLY A 272 -19.72 24.11 -53.15
N ARG A 273 -19.73 24.26 -54.48
CA ARG A 273 -18.61 24.71 -55.34
C ARG A 273 -18.13 26.16 -55.06
N PRO A 274 -16.92 26.54 -55.53
CA PRO A 274 -16.17 27.72 -55.09
C PRO A 274 -16.35 28.95 -55.99
N VAL A 275 -16.14 30.15 -55.43
CA VAL A 275 -15.92 31.40 -56.16
C VAL A 275 -15.12 32.40 -55.27
N PRO A 276 -14.41 33.41 -55.82
CA PRO A 276 -12.96 33.38 -55.90
C PRO A 276 -12.24 34.48 -55.09
N ASP A 277 -10.95 34.24 -54.95
CA ASP A 277 -9.90 35.12 -54.43
C ASP A 277 -9.88 36.52 -55.12
N TYR A 278 -9.78 37.57 -54.31
CA TYR A 278 -9.64 38.97 -54.75
C TYR A 278 -8.42 39.64 -54.08
N ALA A 279 -7.28 38.97 -53.99
CA ALA A 279 -6.03 39.66 -53.68
C ALA A 279 -5.51 40.47 -54.89
N ALA A 280 -5.93 41.75 -55.04
CA ALA A 280 -5.14 42.79 -55.71
C ALA A 280 -5.70 44.22 -55.50
N ALA A 281 -4.78 45.16 -55.18
CA ALA A 281 -4.93 46.61 -55.01
C ALA A 281 -5.60 47.03 -53.69
N VAL A 282 -5.00 47.87 -52.83
CA VAL A 282 -4.49 49.22 -53.12
C VAL A 282 -3.30 49.56 -52.20
N ARG A 283 -2.27 50.15 -52.82
CA ARG A 283 -1.12 50.83 -52.23
C ARG A 283 -1.50 52.26 -51.77
N THR A 284 -0.66 52.85 -50.91
CA THR A 284 -0.69 54.24 -50.37
C THR A 284 -1.70 54.47 -49.23
N GLY A 285 -1.40 55.12 -48.10
CA GLY A 285 -0.20 55.78 -47.57
C GLY A 285 -0.51 56.31 -46.15
N SER A 286 0.55 56.60 -45.37
CA SER A 286 0.61 57.32 -44.06
C SER A 286 -0.15 56.71 -42.87
N GLU A 287 0.34 56.66 -41.63
CA GLU A 287 1.48 57.27 -40.93
C GLU A 287 1.78 56.47 -39.64
N ARG A 288 3.06 56.45 -39.24
CA ARG A 288 3.60 55.96 -37.95
C ARG A 288 3.33 57.02 -36.85
N PRO A 289 3.42 56.74 -35.53
CA PRO A 289 4.69 56.32 -34.93
C PRO A 289 4.62 55.13 -33.99
N GLU A 290 5.68 54.34 -34.09
CA GLU A 290 6.13 53.37 -33.12
C GLU A 290 6.71 54.06 -31.87
N THR A 291 6.50 53.42 -30.73
CA THR A 291 7.47 53.45 -29.63
C THR A 291 7.97 52.04 -29.38
N SER A 292 9.11 51.74 -30.01
CA SER A 292 10.24 50.94 -29.54
C SER A 292 9.97 49.68 -28.70
N ASN A 293 10.23 48.53 -29.33
CA ASN A 293 10.62 47.27 -28.69
C ASN A 293 11.90 47.45 -27.82
N PRO A 294 12.26 46.44 -26.99
CA PRO A 294 13.07 45.39 -27.57
C PRO A 294 12.58 43.98 -27.23
N THR A 295 12.43 43.20 -28.29
CA THR A 295 12.65 41.76 -28.29
C THR A 295 14.01 41.48 -27.65
N THR A 296 14.02 40.75 -26.55
CA THR A 296 15.25 40.12 -26.05
C THR A 296 15.04 38.61 -26.14
N SER A 297 15.65 38.03 -27.15
CA SER A 297 16.00 36.62 -27.18
C SER A 297 17.17 36.36 -26.21
N LEU A 298 17.25 35.12 -25.73
CA LEU A 298 18.21 34.55 -24.76
C LEU A 298 17.96 34.86 -23.28
N ALA A 299 17.57 33.83 -22.52
CA ALA A 299 18.55 33.07 -21.73
C ALA A 299 17.85 31.99 -20.89
N ASN A 300 18.46 30.81 -20.83
CA ASN A 300 18.29 29.86 -19.73
C ASN A 300 18.48 30.60 -18.39
N GLY A 301 17.38 30.86 -17.68
CA GLY A 301 17.40 31.37 -16.31
C GLY A 301 17.19 30.21 -15.35
N GLY A 302 18.30 29.75 -14.75
CA GLY A 302 18.26 28.75 -13.68
C GLY A 302 17.27 29.16 -12.59
N GLN A 303 16.38 28.23 -12.24
CA GLN A 303 15.48 28.41 -11.10
C GLN A 303 16.35 28.42 -9.83
N SER A 304 16.57 29.61 -9.26
CA SER A 304 17.12 29.72 -7.92
C SER A 304 16.06 29.18 -6.97
N GLU A 305 16.31 28.00 -6.40
CA GLU A 305 15.44 27.37 -5.40
C GLU A 305 15.16 28.35 -4.25
N VAL A 306 13.89 28.59 -3.95
CA VAL A 306 13.47 29.46 -2.84
C VAL A 306 13.63 28.67 -1.53
N LYS A 307 14.83 28.67 -0.95
CA LYS A 307 15.06 28.14 0.39
C LYS A 307 14.32 29.00 1.43
N LEU A 308 13.38 28.42 2.18
CA LEU A 308 12.72 29.14 3.28
C LEU A 308 13.63 29.08 4.53
N ARG A 309 13.89 30.24 5.14
CA ARG A 309 14.66 30.30 6.39
C ARG A 309 13.94 29.52 7.50
N ILE A 310 14.65 28.59 8.13
CA ILE A 310 14.15 27.85 9.29
C ILE A 310 14.47 28.65 10.54
N LEU A 311 13.44 29.02 11.29
CA LEU A 311 13.52 29.80 12.52
C LEU A 311 13.23 28.88 13.68
N ARG A 312 14.09 28.85 14.71
CA ARG A 312 13.91 27.96 15.86
C ARG A 312 13.87 28.73 17.18
N ASN A 313 13.11 28.20 18.15
CA ASN A 313 13.16 28.64 19.54
C ASN A 313 14.30 27.94 20.30
N ALA A 314 14.46 28.24 21.59
CA ALA A 314 15.54 27.69 22.42
C ALA A 314 15.46 26.17 22.61
N GLN A 315 14.30 25.57 22.37
CA GLN A 315 14.08 24.13 22.42
C GLN A 315 14.31 23.47 21.06
N GLY A 316 14.81 24.20 20.06
CA GLY A 316 15.05 23.70 18.71
C GLY A 316 13.77 23.52 17.88
N GLN A 317 12.62 23.97 18.37
CA GLN A 317 11.34 23.84 17.66
C GLN A 317 11.22 24.93 16.61
N ARG A 318 10.80 24.56 15.40
CA ARG A 318 10.56 25.45 14.27
C ARG A 318 9.35 26.34 14.54
N ILE A 319 9.57 27.64 14.37
CA ILE A 319 8.59 28.70 14.58
C ILE A 319 8.07 29.20 13.24
N ASP A 320 6.76 29.36 13.13
CA ASP A 320 6.11 30.02 11.99
C ASP A 320 5.77 31.46 12.36
N PRO A 321 6.57 32.47 11.92
CA PRO A 321 6.28 33.86 12.26
C PRO A 321 4.92 34.28 11.72
N LYS A 322 4.16 35.03 12.53
CA LYS A 322 2.90 35.63 12.09
C LYS A 322 3.16 36.50 10.87
N LEU A 323 2.41 36.24 9.80
CA LEU A 323 2.47 37.02 8.57
C LEU A 323 1.49 38.19 8.69
N SER A 324 1.95 39.41 8.44
CA SER A 324 1.11 40.60 8.45
C SER A 324 0.36 40.72 7.11
N VAL A 325 -0.81 40.10 7.03
CA VAL A 325 -1.68 40.13 5.84
C VAL A 325 -3.09 40.55 6.24
N PRO A 326 -3.71 41.53 5.55
CA PRO A 326 -5.10 41.89 5.81
C PRO A 326 -6.03 40.68 5.58
N GLN A 327 -6.92 40.39 6.54
CA GLN A 327 -7.81 39.22 6.48
C GLN A 327 -8.71 39.22 5.22
N GLN A 328 -9.04 40.40 4.70
CA GLN A 328 -9.78 40.56 3.45
C GLN A 328 -9.05 39.89 2.27
N VAL A 329 -7.73 40.06 2.16
CA VAL A 329 -6.90 39.45 1.11
C VAL A 329 -6.85 37.94 1.28
N VAL A 330 -6.72 37.45 2.52
CA VAL A 330 -6.74 36.01 2.83
C VAL A 330 -8.07 35.38 2.39
N ASN A 331 -9.19 36.03 2.69
CA ASN A 331 -10.52 35.54 2.32
C ASN A 331 -10.73 35.54 0.79
N GLN A 332 -10.27 36.59 0.09
CA GLN A 332 -10.33 36.66 -1.38
C GLN A 332 -9.53 35.54 -2.03
N ILE A 333 -8.31 35.28 -1.54
CA ILE A 333 -7.44 34.23 -2.08
C ILE A 333 -8.00 32.83 -1.80
N LYS A 334 -8.55 32.60 -0.60
CA LYS A 334 -9.12 31.30 -0.20
C LYS A 334 -10.19 30.79 -1.18
N GLY A 335 -11.01 31.68 -1.73
CA GLY A 335 -12.06 31.31 -2.69
C GLY A 335 -11.56 30.95 -4.10
N ARG A 336 -10.31 31.28 -4.45
CA ARG A 336 -9.77 31.14 -5.81
C ARG A 336 -9.14 29.78 -6.10
N LYS A 337 -9.03 28.90 -5.09
CA LYS A 337 -8.42 27.55 -5.21
C LYS A 337 -7.05 27.55 -5.91
N LEU A 338 -6.21 28.53 -5.56
CA LEU A 338 -4.84 28.63 -6.08
C LEU A 338 -3.93 27.56 -5.47
N CYS A 339 -2.98 27.03 -6.23
CA CYS A 339 -2.05 26.03 -5.71
C CYS A 339 -1.01 26.67 -4.79
N ASN A 340 -1.03 26.32 -3.50
CA ASN A 340 -0.09 26.86 -2.54
C ASN A 340 1.36 26.49 -2.90
N GLU A 341 1.61 25.23 -3.25
CA GLU A 341 2.95 24.73 -3.56
C GLU A 341 3.56 25.44 -4.77
N TYR A 342 2.84 25.45 -5.90
CA TYR A 342 3.27 26.15 -7.11
C TYR A 342 3.50 27.64 -6.88
N HIS A 343 2.57 28.33 -6.21
CA HIS A 343 2.72 29.77 -6.03
C HIS A 343 3.79 30.13 -4.99
N ILE A 344 4.01 29.32 -3.95
CA ILE A 344 4.99 29.57 -2.89
C ILE A 344 6.39 29.12 -3.29
N LEU A 345 6.56 27.87 -3.73
CA LEU A 345 7.86 27.27 -4.06
C LEU A 345 8.24 27.52 -5.53
N GLY A 346 7.25 27.60 -6.41
CA GLY A 346 7.47 27.78 -7.85
C GLY A 346 7.38 26.52 -8.68
N THR A 347 7.39 25.39 -7.99
CA THR A 347 7.16 24.07 -8.52
C THR A 347 5.96 23.47 -7.81
N CYS A 348 5.28 22.55 -8.47
CA CYS A 348 4.28 21.70 -7.85
C CYS A 348 4.46 20.33 -8.45
N ASP A 349 4.60 19.32 -7.62
CA ASP A 349 4.91 17.96 -8.05
C ASP A 349 3.79 17.36 -8.91
N TYR A 350 2.57 17.89 -8.75
CA TYR A 350 1.43 17.54 -9.58
C TYR A 350 1.45 18.18 -10.98
N GLY A 351 2.28 19.20 -11.22
CA GLY A 351 2.40 19.85 -12.53
C GLY A 351 1.04 20.25 -13.12
N ASP A 352 0.77 19.83 -14.36
CA ASP A 352 -0.50 20.05 -15.06
C ASP A 352 -1.68 19.25 -14.49
N PHE A 353 -1.41 18.27 -13.63
CA PHE A 353 -2.42 17.45 -12.93
C PHE A 353 -2.85 18.05 -11.59
N CYS A 354 -2.35 19.24 -11.22
CA CYS A 354 -2.79 19.90 -9.99
C CYS A 354 -4.25 20.36 -10.11
N SER A 355 -5.10 19.95 -9.18
CA SER A 355 -6.51 20.38 -9.08
C SER A 355 -6.67 21.84 -8.66
N HIS A 356 -5.57 22.53 -8.32
CA HIS A 356 -5.52 23.92 -7.94
C HIS A 356 -4.92 24.75 -9.07
N SER A 357 -5.38 26.00 -9.23
CA SER A 357 -4.98 26.79 -10.40
C SER A 357 -3.49 27.14 -10.38
N HIS A 358 -2.80 26.80 -11.46
CA HIS A 358 -1.48 27.30 -11.84
C HIS A 358 -1.66 28.47 -12.83
N GLY A 359 -0.75 29.44 -12.82
CA GLY A 359 -0.87 30.68 -13.61
C GLY A 359 0.22 31.68 -13.23
N PRO A 360 0.06 32.99 -13.53
CA PRO A 360 1.06 33.98 -13.15
C PRO A 360 1.39 33.90 -11.65
N ARG A 361 2.69 33.82 -11.32
CA ARG A 361 3.16 33.70 -9.93
C ARG A 361 2.61 34.84 -9.08
N LYS A 362 2.02 34.50 -7.94
CA LYS A 362 1.55 35.49 -6.97
C LYS A 362 2.75 36.13 -6.28
N THR A 363 2.64 37.43 -6.05
CA THR A 363 3.68 38.23 -5.39
C THR A 363 3.05 39.10 -4.29
N GLY A 364 3.88 39.77 -3.49
CA GLY A 364 3.42 40.70 -2.45
C GLY A 364 2.42 40.08 -1.48
N LEU A 365 1.31 40.80 -1.24
CA LEU A 365 0.28 40.42 -0.26
C LEU A 365 -0.47 39.13 -0.64
N GLU A 366 -0.68 38.84 -1.93
CA GLU A 366 -1.34 37.60 -2.36
C GLU A 366 -0.47 36.38 -2.05
N LEU A 367 0.84 36.48 -2.24
CA LEU A 367 1.78 35.41 -1.88
C LEU A 367 1.85 35.19 -0.38
N LEU A 368 1.86 36.27 0.42
CA LEU A 368 1.83 36.16 1.87
C LEU A 368 0.52 35.53 2.37
N ALA A 369 -0.62 35.87 1.73
CA ALA A 369 -1.90 35.24 2.03
C ALA A 369 -1.88 33.72 1.77
N LEU A 370 -1.28 33.29 0.65
CA LEU A 370 -1.10 31.86 0.36
C LEU A 370 -0.22 31.16 1.40
N LYS A 371 0.90 31.79 1.80
CA LYS A 371 1.75 31.26 2.88
C LYS A 371 0.99 31.13 4.20
N GLN A 372 0.14 32.10 4.53
CA GLN A 372 -0.69 32.04 5.72
C GLN A 372 -1.74 30.92 5.64
N LEU A 373 -2.37 30.72 4.49
CA LEU A 373 -3.33 29.63 4.26
C LEU A 373 -2.64 28.25 4.34
N ALA A 374 -1.46 28.10 3.74
CA ALA A 374 -0.68 26.87 3.79
C ALA A 374 -0.34 26.46 5.24
N ARG A 375 0.06 27.44 6.07
CA ARG A 375 0.34 27.26 7.50
C ARG A 375 -0.88 26.93 8.36
N THR A 376 -2.09 26.93 7.80
CA THR A 376 -3.25 26.40 8.52
C THR A 376 -3.35 24.88 8.44
N ARG A 377 -2.56 24.19 7.61
CA ARG A 377 -2.49 22.73 7.60
C ARG A 377 -1.26 22.30 8.40
N ALA A 378 -1.43 21.37 9.34
CA ALA A 378 -0.33 20.90 10.17
C ALA A 378 0.71 20.16 9.32
N CYS A 379 1.99 20.46 9.57
CA CYS A 379 3.10 19.69 9.02
C CYS A 379 3.11 18.30 9.65
N TRP A 380 3.26 17.26 8.82
CA TRP A 380 3.34 15.88 9.29
C TRP A 380 4.56 15.62 10.17
N SER A 381 5.69 16.28 9.88
CA SER A 381 6.92 16.20 10.67
C SER A 381 6.90 17.07 11.94
N GLY A 382 5.78 17.74 12.23
CA GLY A 382 5.60 18.56 13.42
C GLY A 382 6.60 19.72 13.56
N SER A 383 6.83 20.15 14.80
CA SER A 383 7.67 21.31 15.11
C SER A 383 9.17 21.08 14.90
N PHE A 384 9.62 19.85 14.65
CA PHE A 384 11.03 19.56 14.37
C PHE A 384 11.35 19.40 12.87
N CYS A 385 10.40 19.70 11.98
CA CYS A 385 10.57 19.57 10.53
C CYS A 385 11.83 20.30 10.00
N GLU A 386 12.74 19.55 9.39
CA GLU A 386 13.99 20.05 8.81
C GLU A 386 13.87 20.43 7.34
N ASN A 387 12.74 20.13 6.69
CA ASN A 387 12.54 20.43 5.28
C ASN A 387 12.43 21.94 5.04
N GLU A 388 13.43 22.51 4.38
CA GLU A 388 13.53 23.93 4.00
C GLU A 388 12.45 24.40 3.04
N TYR A 389 11.82 23.48 2.30
CA TYR A 389 10.74 23.76 1.37
C TYR A 389 9.35 23.54 2.00
N CYS A 390 9.28 23.15 3.28
CA CYS A 390 8.00 22.94 3.95
C CYS A 390 7.22 24.26 4.09
N ILE A 391 6.03 24.29 3.49
CA ILE A 391 5.10 25.44 3.52
C ILE A 391 3.97 25.29 4.56
N TYR A 392 3.89 24.13 5.22
CA TYR A 392 2.86 23.79 6.20
C TYR A 392 3.14 24.41 7.58
N GLY A 393 2.17 24.31 8.48
CA GLY A 393 2.24 24.86 9.82
C GLY A 393 2.94 23.91 10.80
N HIS A 394 4.01 24.39 11.42
CA HIS A 394 4.80 23.78 12.48
C HIS A 394 4.36 24.25 13.88
N CYS A 395 3.55 25.29 13.95
CA CYS A 395 2.87 25.78 15.15
C CYS A 395 1.38 25.96 14.87
N CYS A 396 0.53 25.71 15.86
CA CYS A 396 -0.90 26.04 15.76
C CYS A 396 -1.07 27.55 15.53
N PRO A 397 -1.73 28.01 14.45
CA PRO A 397 -1.82 29.43 14.12
C PRO A 397 -2.85 30.20 14.97
N TRP A 398 -3.62 29.51 15.83
CA TRP A 398 -4.69 30.08 16.64
C TRP A 398 -4.24 30.27 18.10
N PRO A 399 -4.03 31.53 18.56
CA PRO A 399 -3.44 31.81 19.87
C PRO A 399 -4.22 31.26 21.06
N GLU A 400 -5.55 31.19 20.95
CA GLU A 400 -6.44 30.74 22.04
C GLU A 400 -6.87 29.28 21.89
N CYS A 401 -6.26 28.53 20.97
CA CYS A 401 -6.61 27.14 20.75
C CYS A 401 -6.11 26.26 21.90
N LYS A 402 -7.03 25.58 22.58
CA LYS A 402 -6.75 24.66 23.70
C LYS A 402 -6.42 23.23 23.25
N GLY A 403 -6.20 23.00 21.95
CA GLY A 403 -5.90 21.67 21.38
C GLY A 403 -7.08 20.69 21.32
N GLN A 404 -8.16 20.93 22.05
CA GLN A 404 -9.38 20.10 22.01
C GLN A 404 -10.02 20.15 20.62
N SER A 405 -10.05 19.01 19.93
CA SER A 405 -10.57 18.86 18.56
C SER A 405 -9.90 19.77 17.52
N CYS A 406 -8.66 20.20 17.77
CA CYS A 406 -7.86 20.93 16.80
C CYS A 406 -7.25 19.97 15.77
N LYS A 407 -7.10 20.41 14.52
CA LYS A 407 -6.40 19.64 13.48
C LYS A 407 -4.87 19.63 13.63
N PHE A 408 -4.33 20.45 14.52
CA PHE A 408 -2.93 20.41 14.92
C PHE A 408 -2.80 19.47 16.11
N ASP A 409 -1.74 18.67 16.12
CA ASP A 409 -1.46 17.79 17.25
C ASP A 409 -1.23 18.60 18.54
N SER A 410 -1.48 17.97 19.70
CA SER A 410 -1.24 18.55 21.02
C SER A 410 0.17 19.12 21.18
N SER A 411 1.18 18.49 20.58
CA SER A 411 2.59 18.91 20.59
C SER A 411 2.87 20.21 19.82
N LEU A 412 1.94 20.67 18.98
CA LEU A 412 2.06 21.91 18.20
C LEU A 412 1.38 23.12 18.87
N HIS A 413 0.88 22.95 20.09
CA HIS A 413 0.27 24.00 20.91
C HIS A 413 1.23 24.46 22.01
N GLY A 414 1.08 25.71 22.45
CA GLY A 414 1.91 26.27 23.53
C GLY A 414 3.40 26.42 23.20
N ILE A 415 3.78 26.34 21.92
CA ILE A 415 5.17 26.52 21.48
C ILE A 415 5.62 27.95 21.74
N ASP A 416 6.76 28.10 22.43
CA ASP A 416 7.43 29.38 22.63
C ASP A 416 7.77 30.02 21.27
N GLN A 417 7.17 31.17 20.99
CA GLN A 417 7.33 31.90 19.73
C GLN A 417 8.62 32.74 19.67
N LYS A 418 9.43 32.75 20.74
CA LYS A 418 10.69 33.48 20.77
C LYS A 418 11.75 32.78 19.91
N ILE A 419 12.10 33.40 18.79
CA ILE A 419 13.14 32.93 17.88
C ILE A 419 14.52 33.24 18.49
N VAL A 420 15.39 32.24 18.55
CA VAL A 420 16.78 32.38 19.04
C VAL A 420 17.81 31.90 18.01
N GLU A 421 17.40 31.14 17.00
CA GLU A 421 18.30 30.64 15.95
C GLU A 421 17.66 30.79 14.57
N VAL A 422 18.45 31.27 13.61
CA VAL A 422 18.10 31.35 12.19
C VAL A 422 19.06 30.46 11.43
N VAL A 423 18.61 29.27 11.04
CA VAL A 423 19.43 28.36 10.24
C VAL A 423 19.24 28.73 8.76
N VAL A 424 20.29 29.26 8.15
CA VAL A 424 20.43 29.33 6.70
C VAL A 424 21.13 28.04 6.27
N VAL A 425 20.35 27.04 5.86
CA VAL A 425 20.92 25.76 5.46
C VAL A 425 21.57 25.93 4.08
N LYS A 426 22.84 25.50 3.98
CA LYS A 426 23.71 25.74 2.82
C LYS A 426 23.20 25.11 1.54
#